data_AF-A0A7J8TK99-F1
#
_entry.id   AF-A0A7J8TK99-F1
#
_cell.length_a   1.000
_cell.length_b   1.000
_cell.length_c   1.000
_cell.angle_alpha   90.00
_cell.angle_beta   90.00
_cell.angle_gamma   90.00
#
_symmetry.space_group_name_H-M   'P 1'
#
loop_
_entity.id
_entity.type
_entity.pdbx_description
1 polymer ?
#
loop_
_entity_poly.entity_id
_entity_poly.type
_entity_poly.pdbx_seq_one_letter_code
_entity_poly.pdbx_strand_id
1 'polypeptide(L)'
;MVLNCHVNEAALVLPKNVTVTAVFVFGDSIVDPGNNNNLPTIAKGNFLPYGRDFKDGPTGRFSNDKVPSDFIAEEFGVKGLVPAYLDPKTQLQDLLTGVSFASGAAGYDPLTAKTANVIPMSGQLELFKECIKKIKGAVGEERAVTIISKAIYVVCTGSNDISYTYFSTPFRRPFYDINAYAEFNARYANQFLQDLYGLGARRIGLYGLPPIGCVPSQRTIRGGKNRDCYEAENQMAIAYNTKLSGVIDSLKAVYTAPNTKLIFFDIYYPLLSIIQNPAKY
;
A
#
# COMPACT_ATOMS: atom_id res chain seq x y z
N MET A 1 -15.25 10.85 5.16
CA MET A 1 -15.05 11.94 4.17
C MET A 1 -15.32 11.31 2.83
N VAL A 2 -16.48 11.60 2.23
CA VAL A 2 -16.79 11.14 0.87
C VAL A 2 -16.12 12.14 -0.06
N LEU A 3 -15.02 11.74 -0.70
CA LEU A 3 -14.37 12.55 -1.73
C LEU A 3 -15.15 12.35 -3.03
N ASN A 4 -15.96 13.34 -3.40
CA ASN A 4 -16.45 13.46 -4.77
C ASN A 4 -15.36 14.16 -5.59
N CYS A 5 -14.43 13.39 -6.15
CA CYS A 5 -13.54 13.93 -7.17
C CYS A 5 -14.36 14.16 -8.45
N HIS A 6 -14.63 15.42 -8.80
CA HIS A 6 -14.99 15.78 -10.17
C HIS A 6 -13.76 15.54 -11.05
N VAL A 7 -13.69 14.34 -11.66
CA VAL A 7 -12.65 13.99 -12.62
C VAL A 7 -13.06 14.57 -13.98
N ASN A 8 -12.28 15.51 -14.50
CA ASN A 8 -12.20 15.67 -15.95
C ASN A 8 -11.64 14.34 -16.48
N GLU A 9 -12.50 13.53 -17.11
CA GLU A 9 -12.15 12.23 -17.70
C GLU A 9 -11.14 12.42 -18.85
N ALA A 10 -9.86 12.52 -18.49
CA ALA A 10 -8.78 12.14 -19.38
C ALA A 10 -8.49 10.67 -19.09
N ALA A 11 -9.17 9.76 -19.78
CA ALA A 11 -8.87 8.32 -19.70
C ALA A 11 -7.37 8.11 -19.95
N LEU A 12 -6.69 7.35 -19.09
CA LEU A 12 -5.28 7.03 -19.27
C LEU A 12 -5.05 6.32 -20.61
N VAL A 13 -4.46 7.04 -21.57
CA VAL A 13 -4.03 6.46 -22.85
C VAL A 13 -2.61 5.93 -22.70
N LEU A 14 -2.47 4.61 -22.55
CA LEU A 14 -1.17 3.97 -22.58
C LEU A 14 -0.52 4.10 -23.98
N PRO A 15 0.81 4.24 -24.07
CA PRO A 15 1.50 4.16 -25.36
C PRO A 15 1.17 2.86 -26.09
N LYS A 16 1.08 2.87 -27.43
CA LYS A 16 0.61 1.73 -28.25
C LYS A 16 1.30 0.37 -27.96
N ASN A 17 2.51 0.37 -27.40
CA ASN A 17 3.29 -0.84 -27.11
C ASN A 17 3.33 -1.19 -25.61
N VAL A 18 2.57 -0.49 -24.76
CA VAL A 18 2.51 -0.72 -23.31
C VAL A 18 1.19 -1.40 -22.98
N THR A 19 1.28 -2.61 -22.46
CA THR A 19 0.15 -3.38 -21.92
C THR A 19 0.37 -3.62 -20.43
N VAL A 20 -0.70 -3.56 -19.65
CA VAL A 20 -0.71 -3.95 -18.24
C VAL A 20 -1.52 -5.24 -18.12
N THR A 21 -0.90 -6.27 -17.55
CA THR A 21 -1.47 -7.62 -17.46
C THR A 21 -2.17 -7.88 -16.13
N ALA A 22 -1.67 -7.27 -15.06
CA ALA A 22 -2.12 -7.51 -13.71
C ALA A 22 -1.77 -6.32 -12.80
N VAL A 23 -2.48 -6.20 -11.67
CA VAL A 23 -2.13 -5.30 -10.57
C VAL A 23 -1.92 -6.11 -9.29
N PHE A 24 -0.68 -6.19 -8.82
CA PHE A 24 -0.34 -6.85 -7.56
C PHE A 24 -0.10 -5.80 -6.47
N VAL A 25 -0.71 -6.01 -5.30
CA VAL A 25 -0.78 -4.97 -4.27
C VAL A 25 -0.23 -5.48 -2.95
N PHE A 26 0.59 -4.67 -2.31
CA PHE A 26 1.25 -4.94 -1.03
C PHE A 26 1.08 -3.73 -0.14
N GLY A 27 0.90 -3.96 1.16
CA GLY A 27 0.74 -2.84 2.06
C GLY A 27 -0.07 -3.10 3.31
N ASP A 28 -0.68 -2.03 3.79
CA ASP A 28 -1.53 -2.03 4.97
C ASP A 28 -3.02 -1.84 4.64
N SER A 29 -3.79 -1.38 5.62
CA SER A 29 -5.23 -1.13 5.54
C SER A 29 -5.63 -0.21 4.40
N ILE A 30 -4.76 0.70 3.95
CA ILE A 30 -5.08 1.61 2.83
C ILE A 30 -5.44 0.83 1.58
N VAL A 31 -4.82 -0.34 1.37
CA VAL A 31 -4.96 -1.13 0.14
C VAL A 31 -5.32 -2.61 0.40
N ASP A 32 -5.81 -2.92 1.61
CA ASP A 32 -6.32 -4.23 1.99
C ASP A 32 -7.82 -4.36 1.63
N PRO A 33 -8.18 -5.26 0.68
CA PRO A 33 -9.57 -5.49 0.32
C PRO A 33 -10.29 -6.51 1.23
N GLY A 34 -9.57 -7.15 2.15
CA GLY A 34 -10.15 -8.11 3.11
C GLY A 34 -9.28 -9.31 3.48
N ASN A 35 -7.96 -9.29 3.25
CA ASN A 35 -7.08 -10.38 3.69
C ASN A 35 -7.18 -10.60 5.20
N ASN A 36 -7.30 -9.52 5.98
CA ASN A 36 -7.41 -9.60 7.43
C ASN A 36 -8.65 -10.35 7.93
N ASN A 37 -9.69 -10.52 7.11
CA ASN A 37 -10.90 -11.26 7.51
C ASN A 37 -10.57 -12.70 7.93
N ASN A 38 -9.56 -13.29 7.27
CA ASN A 38 -9.12 -14.66 7.47
C ASN A 38 -7.97 -14.79 8.49
N LEU A 39 -7.73 -13.74 9.28
CA LEU A 39 -6.71 -13.71 10.34
C LEU A 39 -7.36 -13.56 11.73
N PRO A 40 -6.74 -14.11 12.78
CA PRO A 40 -7.15 -13.89 14.17
C PRO A 40 -6.65 -12.51 14.69
N THR A 41 -7.13 -11.43 14.08
CA THR A 41 -6.79 -10.03 14.42
C THR A 41 -8.03 -9.18 14.65
N ILE A 42 -7.88 -8.06 15.36
CA ILE A 42 -8.91 -7.02 15.48
C ILE A 42 -8.88 -6.03 14.31
N ALA A 43 -7.80 -5.99 13.54
CA ALA A 43 -7.62 -5.06 12.42
C ALA A 43 -8.45 -5.54 11.21
N LYS A 44 -9.77 -5.39 11.24
CA LYS A 44 -10.67 -5.82 10.17
C LYS A 44 -11.54 -4.66 9.68
N GLY A 45 -11.85 -4.65 8.38
CA GLY A 45 -12.80 -3.72 7.76
C GLY A 45 -14.12 -4.38 7.37
N ASN A 46 -14.50 -5.49 8.01
CA ASN A 46 -15.66 -6.33 7.64
C ASN A 46 -16.90 -6.08 8.52
N PHE A 47 -17.04 -4.86 9.05
CA PHE A 47 -18.17 -4.44 9.87
C PHE A 47 -18.51 -2.98 9.62
N LEU A 48 -19.73 -2.54 9.95
CA LEU A 48 -20.15 -1.15 9.78
C LEU A 48 -19.31 -0.20 10.66
N PRO A 49 -18.93 1.00 10.17
CA PRO A 49 -19.46 1.66 8.98
C PRO A 49 -18.71 1.36 7.66
N TYR A 50 -17.73 0.44 7.66
CA TYR A 50 -17.05 0.06 6.43
C TYR A 50 -18.03 -0.55 5.42
N GLY A 51 -17.76 -0.35 4.13
CA GLY A 51 -18.61 -0.84 3.05
C GLY A 51 -20.04 -0.28 3.03
N ARG A 52 -20.33 0.81 3.76
CA ARG A 52 -21.68 1.43 3.77
C ARG A 52 -22.13 1.85 2.37
N ASP A 53 -21.20 2.31 1.55
CA ASP A 53 -21.47 2.80 0.20
C ASP A 53 -21.09 1.72 -0.86
N PHE A 54 -20.54 0.57 -0.43
CA PHE A 54 -20.17 -0.57 -1.27
C PHE A 54 -21.37 -1.50 -1.49
N LYS A 55 -21.62 -1.92 -2.73
CA LYS A 55 -22.80 -2.73 -3.11
C LYS A 55 -22.96 -4.01 -2.28
N ASP A 56 -21.85 -4.69 -1.99
CA ASP A 56 -21.83 -5.97 -1.26
C ASP A 56 -21.68 -5.79 0.26
N GLY A 57 -21.75 -4.55 0.75
CA GLY A 57 -21.52 -4.22 2.16
C GLY A 57 -20.05 -4.32 2.57
N PRO A 58 -19.75 -4.52 3.86
CA PRO A 58 -18.38 -4.55 4.38
C PRO A 58 -17.60 -5.79 3.91
N THR A 59 -16.74 -5.62 2.91
CA THR A 59 -15.90 -6.72 2.37
C THR A 59 -14.61 -6.96 3.14
N GLY A 60 -14.23 -6.06 4.05
CA GLY A 60 -12.88 -6.02 4.64
C GLY A 60 -12.05 -4.82 4.19
N ARG A 61 -12.52 -4.07 3.18
CA ARG A 61 -11.94 -2.76 2.78
C ARG A 61 -12.06 -1.76 3.93
N PHE A 62 -10.98 -1.06 4.27
CA PHE A 62 -10.98 0.01 5.27
C PHE A 62 -11.51 1.34 4.69
N SER A 63 -12.61 1.26 3.94
CA SER A 63 -13.26 2.37 3.26
C SER A 63 -14.77 2.16 3.27
N ASN A 64 -15.52 3.20 2.93
CA ASN A 64 -16.95 3.06 2.69
C ASN A 64 -17.24 2.30 1.38
N ASP A 65 -16.30 2.33 0.45
CA ASP A 65 -16.39 1.75 -0.89
C ASP A 65 -15.01 1.18 -1.29
N LYS A 66 -14.62 1.31 -2.56
CA LYS A 66 -13.30 1.02 -3.12
C LYS A 66 -12.15 1.58 -2.29
N VAL A 67 -11.04 0.86 -2.35
CA VAL A 67 -9.72 1.31 -1.87
C VAL A 67 -8.87 1.80 -3.06
N PRO A 68 -7.81 2.61 -2.84
CA PRO A 68 -6.99 3.19 -3.92
C PRO A 68 -6.52 2.19 -4.98
N SER A 69 -6.20 0.94 -4.59
CA SER A 69 -5.78 -0.11 -5.53
C SER A 69 -6.86 -0.53 -6.52
N ASP A 70 -8.14 -0.41 -6.16
CA ASP A 70 -9.26 -0.68 -7.08
C ASP A 70 -9.27 0.37 -8.21
N PHE A 71 -9.16 1.65 -7.86
CA PHE A 71 -9.09 2.74 -8.84
C PHE A 71 -7.86 2.63 -9.76
N ILE A 72 -6.71 2.21 -9.22
CA ILE A 72 -5.50 1.97 -10.02
C ILE A 72 -5.76 0.84 -11.03
N ALA A 73 -6.37 -0.27 -10.61
CA ALA A 73 -6.66 -1.38 -11.51
C ALA A 73 -7.68 -1.01 -12.60
N GLU A 74 -8.66 -0.15 -12.28
CA GLU A 74 -9.61 0.40 -13.24
C GLU A 74 -8.96 1.32 -14.26
N GLU A 75 -8.12 2.24 -13.80
CA GLU A 75 -7.44 3.21 -14.68
C GLU A 75 -6.52 2.51 -15.70
N PHE A 76 -5.91 1.39 -15.32
CA PHE A 76 -5.12 0.56 -16.24
C PHE A 76 -5.96 -0.44 -17.06
N GLY A 77 -7.30 -0.45 -16.91
CA GLY A 77 -8.20 -1.33 -17.65
C GLY A 77 -8.05 -2.81 -17.30
N VAL A 78 -7.56 -3.15 -16.11
CA VAL A 78 -7.27 -4.53 -15.70
C VAL A 78 -8.50 -5.20 -15.08
N LYS A 79 -9.12 -4.54 -14.09
CA LYS A 79 -10.34 -5.02 -13.40
C LYS A 79 -10.96 -3.92 -12.55
N GLY A 80 -12.25 -4.08 -12.22
CA GLY A 80 -13.00 -3.15 -11.37
C GLY A 80 -12.64 -3.18 -9.89
N LEU A 81 -12.28 -4.37 -9.38
CA LEU A 81 -12.00 -4.60 -7.97
C LEU A 81 -10.83 -5.55 -7.84
N VAL A 82 -9.84 -5.19 -7.01
CA VAL A 82 -8.72 -6.06 -6.67
C VAL A 82 -9.14 -6.94 -5.47
N PRO A 83 -9.19 -8.28 -5.61
CA PRO A 83 -9.61 -9.14 -4.51
C PRO A 83 -8.46 -9.43 -3.54
N ALA A 84 -8.80 -9.88 -2.33
CA ALA A 84 -7.85 -10.34 -1.33
C ALA A 84 -7.33 -11.73 -1.70
N TYR A 85 -6.02 -11.94 -1.67
CA TYR A 85 -5.44 -13.26 -1.96
C TYR A 85 -5.94 -14.36 -1.01
N LEU A 86 -6.20 -14.01 0.25
CA LEU A 86 -6.68 -14.97 1.26
C LEU A 86 -8.20 -15.14 1.29
N ASP A 87 -8.97 -14.42 0.47
CA ASP A 87 -10.41 -14.66 0.37
C ASP A 87 -10.66 -16.06 -0.24
N PRO A 88 -11.42 -16.96 0.43
CA PRO A 88 -11.78 -18.26 -0.13
C PRO A 88 -12.50 -18.21 -1.47
N LYS A 89 -13.10 -17.06 -1.82
CA LYS A 89 -13.77 -16.82 -3.10
C LYS A 89 -12.82 -16.37 -4.21
N THR A 90 -11.57 -16.05 -3.90
CA THR A 90 -10.55 -15.67 -4.90
C THR A 90 -10.18 -16.87 -5.74
N GLN A 91 -10.34 -16.75 -7.04
CA GLN A 91 -10.14 -17.83 -7.99
C GLN A 91 -8.86 -17.62 -8.80
N LEU A 92 -8.45 -18.63 -9.55
CA LEU A 92 -7.22 -18.61 -10.33
C LEU A 92 -7.16 -17.46 -11.36
N GLN A 93 -8.28 -17.15 -12.02
CA GLN A 93 -8.39 -16.04 -12.97
C GLN A 93 -8.14 -14.67 -12.32
N ASP A 94 -8.46 -14.54 -11.03
CA ASP A 94 -8.16 -13.32 -10.28
C ASP A 94 -6.65 -13.18 -10.11
N LEU A 95 -5.94 -14.28 -9.84
CA LEU A 95 -4.47 -14.30 -9.75
C LEU A 95 -3.81 -13.85 -11.06
N LEU A 96 -4.33 -14.31 -12.20
CA LEU A 96 -3.79 -13.97 -13.53
C LEU A 96 -3.88 -12.47 -13.86
N THR A 97 -4.83 -11.77 -13.25
CA THR A 97 -5.08 -10.33 -13.45
C THR A 97 -4.70 -9.50 -12.20
N GLY A 98 -4.13 -10.14 -11.19
CA GLY A 98 -3.61 -9.48 -9.99
C GLY A 98 -4.56 -9.45 -8.79
N VAL A 99 -3.97 -9.50 -7.61
CA VAL A 99 -4.64 -9.56 -6.30
C VAL A 99 -3.87 -8.73 -5.27
N SER A 100 -4.50 -8.46 -4.13
CA SER A 100 -3.85 -7.82 -2.99
C SER A 100 -3.36 -8.83 -1.97
N PHE A 101 -2.11 -8.66 -1.54
CA PHE A 101 -1.47 -9.33 -0.42
C PHE A 101 -1.40 -8.42 0.81
N ALA A 102 -1.91 -7.18 0.71
CA ALA A 102 -1.90 -6.21 1.79
C ALA A 102 -2.66 -6.70 3.01
N SER A 103 -2.22 -6.27 4.19
CA SER A 103 -2.79 -6.70 5.46
C SER A 103 -2.95 -5.49 6.37
N GLY A 104 -4.19 -5.19 6.76
CA GLY A 104 -4.51 -4.11 7.70
C GLY A 104 -3.57 -4.09 8.91
N ALA A 105 -3.16 -2.90 9.35
CA ALA A 105 -2.18 -2.67 10.42
C ALA A 105 -0.72 -3.11 10.15
N ALA A 106 -0.39 -3.59 8.94
CA ALA A 106 1.00 -3.90 8.60
C ALA A 106 1.89 -2.65 8.49
N GLY A 107 3.21 -2.88 8.54
CA GLY A 107 4.25 -1.89 8.41
C GLY A 107 5.57 -2.54 7.97
N TYR A 108 6.57 -1.72 7.65
CA TYR A 108 7.91 -2.19 7.32
C TYR A 108 8.66 -2.72 8.55
N ASP A 109 8.37 -2.20 9.74
CA ASP A 109 8.90 -2.75 10.98
C ASP A 109 8.19 -4.08 11.29
N PRO A 110 8.90 -5.22 11.35
CA PRO A 110 8.28 -6.51 11.65
C PRO A 110 7.56 -6.53 13.01
N LEU A 111 7.96 -5.68 13.95
CA LEU A 111 7.30 -5.54 15.25
C LEU A 111 5.87 -5.02 15.09
N THR A 112 5.62 -4.11 14.15
CA THR A 112 4.30 -3.55 13.87
C THR A 112 3.30 -4.67 13.57
N ALA A 113 3.62 -5.52 12.58
CA ALA A 113 2.74 -6.63 12.22
C ALA A 113 2.61 -7.67 13.34
N LYS A 114 3.70 -7.94 14.07
CA LYS A 114 3.70 -8.89 15.20
C LYS A 114 2.73 -8.45 16.31
N THR A 115 2.73 -7.16 16.67
CA THR A 115 1.87 -6.65 17.76
C THR A 115 0.39 -6.62 17.38
N ALA A 116 0.07 -6.43 16.09
CA ALA A 116 -1.30 -6.44 15.60
C ALA A 116 -1.79 -7.85 15.20
N ASN A 117 -0.91 -8.86 15.22
CA ASN A 117 -1.17 -10.23 14.75
C ASN A 117 -1.66 -10.26 13.28
N VAL A 118 -0.92 -9.58 12.40
CA VAL A 118 -1.23 -9.43 10.96
C VAL A 118 -0.05 -9.84 10.09
N ILE A 119 -0.22 -9.86 8.77
CA ILE A 119 0.81 -10.37 7.85
C ILE A 119 1.91 -9.30 7.66
N PRO A 120 3.17 -9.56 8.09
CA PRO A 120 4.29 -8.64 7.85
C PRO A 120 4.61 -8.55 6.35
N MET A 121 5.30 -7.50 5.92
CA MET A 121 5.68 -7.32 4.50
C MET A 121 6.44 -8.53 3.92
N SER A 122 7.29 -9.19 4.71
CA SER A 122 7.94 -10.45 4.30
C SER A 122 6.94 -11.58 4.05
N GLY A 123 5.90 -11.70 4.88
CA GLY A 123 4.82 -12.66 4.67
C GLY A 123 4.01 -12.34 3.42
N GLN A 124 3.78 -11.06 3.11
CA GLN A 124 3.12 -10.66 1.87
C GLN A 124 3.93 -11.05 0.63
N LEU A 125 5.28 -10.99 0.69
CA LEU A 125 6.15 -11.54 -0.36
C LEU A 125 6.04 -13.06 -0.49
N GLU A 126 5.93 -13.80 0.62
CA GLU A 126 5.73 -15.26 0.56
C GLU A 126 4.39 -15.62 -0.11
N LEU A 127 3.30 -14.91 0.22
CA LEU A 127 2.02 -15.08 -0.47
C LEU A 127 2.13 -14.77 -1.97
N PHE A 128 2.92 -13.78 -2.35
CA PHE A 128 3.18 -13.49 -3.75
C PHE A 128 4.00 -14.59 -4.45
N LYS A 129 5.02 -15.16 -3.79
CA LYS A 129 5.76 -16.33 -4.31
C LYS A 129 4.84 -17.53 -4.53
N GLU A 130 3.91 -17.78 -3.63
CA GLU A 130 2.87 -18.80 -3.83
C GLU A 130 1.95 -18.48 -5.00
N CYS A 131 1.51 -17.23 -5.12
CA CYS A 131 0.71 -16.76 -6.25
C CYS A 131 1.44 -16.98 -7.58
N ILE A 132 2.72 -16.65 -7.67
CA ILE A 132 3.57 -16.92 -8.85
C ILE A 132 3.56 -18.42 -9.19
N LYS A 133 3.71 -19.31 -8.21
CA LYS A 133 3.65 -20.76 -8.44
C LYS A 133 2.30 -21.20 -9.01
N LYS A 134 1.19 -20.68 -8.48
CA LYS A 134 -0.17 -20.97 -8.97
C LYS A 134 -0.37 -20.46 -10.41
N ILE A 135 0.09 -19.24 -10.71
CA ILE A 135 0.07 -18.67 -12.07
C ILE A 135 0.87 -19.55 -13.02
N LYS A 136 2.11 -19.91 -12.67
CA LYS A 136 2.96 -20.79 -13.48
C LYS A 136 2.32 -22.15 -13.76
N GLY A 137 1.73 -22.78 -12.74
CA GLY A 137 1.02 -24.05 -12.90
C GLY A 137 -0.20 -23.95 -13.84
N ALA A 138 -0.84 -22.79 -13.89
CA ALA A 138 -2.03 -22.56 -14.71
C ALA A 138 -1.73 -22.22 -16.18
N VAL A 139 -0.70 -21.39 -16.42
CA VAL A 139 -0.45 -20.82 -17.76
C VAL A 139 0.90 -21.17 -18.35
N GLY A 140 1.74 -21.93 -17.62
CA GLY A 140 3.11 -22.23 -18.00
C GLY A 140 4.08 -21.08 -17.69
N GLU A 141 5.38 -21.39 -17.76
CA GLU A 141 6.46 -20.47 -17.38
C GLU A 141 6.51 -19.19 -18.24
N GLU A 142 6.47 -19.33 -19.56
CA GLU A 142 6.62 -18.21 -20.49
C GLU A 142 5.50 -17.16 -20.33
N ARG A 143 4.26 -17.62 -20.21
CA ARG A 143 3.11 -16.74 -20.01
C ARG A 143 3.12 -16.13 -18.61
N ALA A 144 3.53 -16.88 -17.59
CA ALA A 144 3.68 -16.34 -16.24
C ALA A 144 4.72 -15.21 -16.18
N VAL A 145 5.89 -15.40 -16.81
CA VAL A 145 6.93 -14.36 -16.93
C VAL A 145 6.37 -13.11 -17.62
N THR A 146 5.55 -13.28 -18.65
CA THR A 146 4.90 -12.14 -19.34
C THR A 146 3.91 -11.42 -18.42
N ILE A 147 3.07 -12.15 -17.67
CA ILE A 147 2.12 -11.56 -16.72
C ILE A 147 2.85 -10.76 -15.64
N ILE A 148 3.88 -11.34 -15.04
CA ILE A 148 4.63 -10.74 -13.93
C ILE A 148 5.41 -9.50 -14.41
N SER A 149 6.15 -9.61 -15.51
CA SER A 149 7.00 -8.51 -16.00
C SER A 149 6.20 -7.30 -16.53
N LYS A 150 4.94 -7.49 -16.93
CA LYS A 150 4.05 -6.42 -17.41
C LYS A 150 3.04 -5.94 -16.36
N ALA A 151 3.02 -6.53 -15.17
CA ALA A 151 2.13 -6.11 -14.09
C ALA A 151 2.56 -4.76 -13.48
N ILE A 152 1.60 -4.07 -12.87
CA ILE A 152 1.81 -2.94 -11.97
C ILE A 152 1.86 -3.46 -10.54
N TYR A 153 2.83 -2.97 -9.77
CA TYR A 153 3.02 -3.31 -8.37
C TYR A 153 2.77 -2.08 -7.51
N VAL A 154 1.82 -2.16 -6.60
CA VAL A 154 1.49 -1.08 -5.67
C VAL A 154 2.00 -1.46 -4.28
N VAL A 155 2.84 -0.60 -3.70
CA VAL A 155 3.38 -0.78 -2.35
C VAL A 155 2.99 0.43 -1.50
N CYS A 156 2.12 0.23 -0.50
CA CYS A 156 1.60 1.30 0.34
C CYS A 156 1.54 0.87 1.81
N THR A 157 2.53 1.26 2.60
CA THR A 157 2.61 0.93 4.03
C THR A 157 3.51 1.92 4.78
N GLY A 158 3.58 1.80 6.11
CA GLY A 158 4.48 2.57 6.97
C GLY A 158 3.76 3.48 7.97
N SER A 159 2.49 3.78 7.74
CA SER A 159 1.69 4.62 8.65
C SER A 159 1.62 4.03 10.06
N ASN A 160 1.50 2.70 10.16
CA ASN A 160 1.41 1.99 11.42
C ASN A 160 2.77 1.92 12.15
N ASP A 161 3.88 1.91 11.42
CA ASP A 161 5.23 1.96 12.02
C ASP A 161 5.40 3.26 12.81
N ILE A 162 5.00 4.38 12.22
CA ILE A 162 5.09 5.70 12.86
C ILE A 162 4.05 5.79 13.98
N SER A 163 2.76 5.81 13.63
CA SER A 163 1.70 6.20 14.55
C SER A 163 1.52 5.22 15.71
N TYR A 164 1.66 3.91 15.45
CA TYR A 164 1.47 2.88 16.46
C TYR A 164 2.81 2.48 17.08
N THR A 165 3.69 1.84 16.31
CA THR A 165 4.90 1.21 16.85
C THR A 165 5.88 2.22 17.44
N TYR A 166 6.14 3.35 16.77
CA TYR A 166 7.02 4.38 17.29
C TYR A 166 6.33 5.31 18.28
N PHE A 167 5.16 5.86 17.95
CA PHE A 167 4.55 6.89 18.78
C PHE A 167 3.68 6.35 19.92
N SER A 168 2.94 5.27 19.70
CA SER A 168 1.95 4.78 20.69
C SER A 168 2.47 3.69 21.61
N THR A 169 3.54 2.99 21.23
CA THR A 169 4.20 2.00 22.09
C THR A 169 5.57 2.49 22.60
N PRO A 170 6.08 1.95 23.71
CA PRO A 170 7.41 2.29 24.22
C PRO A 170 8.55 1.52 23.51
N PHE A 171 8.27 0.68 22.51
CA PHE A 171 9.23 -0.31 22.02
C PHE A 171 10.36 0.26 21.16
N ARG A 172 10.15 1.40 20.48
CA ARG A 172 11.13 1.97 19.54
C ARG A 172 11.77 3.27 19.99
N ARG A 173 11.03 4.17 20.67
CA ARG A 173 11.54 5.48 21.10
C ARG A 173 12.84 5.44 21.92
N PRO A 174 13.07 4.47 22.82
CA PRO A 174 14.33 4.42 23.58
C PRO A 174 15.56 4.10 22.72
N PHE A 175 15.38 3.56 21.50
CA PHE A 175 16.45 3.05 20.66
C PHE A 175 16.64 3.84 19.37
N TYR A 176 15.64 4.62 18.95
CA TYR A 176 15.66 5.37 17.71
C TYR A 176 15.09 6.76 17.93
N ASP A 177 15.83 7.78 17.48
CA ASP A 177 15.22 9.08 17.19
C ASP A 177 14.42 9.02 15.88
N ILE A 178 13.85 10.16 15.48
CA ILE A 178 13.00 10.24 14.29
C ILE A 178 13.73 9.83 13.02
N ASN A 179 14.95 10.33 12.82
CA ASN A 179 15.72 10.08 11.60
C ASN A 179 16.22 8.64 11.57
N ALA A 180 16.69 8.11 12.70
CA ALA A 180 17.16 6.74 12.83
C ALA A 180 16.04 5.72 12.60
N TYR A 181 14.81 6.02 13.02
CA TYR A 181 13.67 5.15 12.75
C TYR A 181 13.24 5.22 11.28
N ALA A 182 13.16 6.42 10.69
CA ALA A 182 12.89 6.58 9.25
C ALA A 182 13.92 5.84 8.37
N GLU A 183 15.21 5.91 8.72
CA GLU A 183 16.28 5.14 8.09
C GLU A 183 16.08 3.63 8.27
N PHE A 184 15.68 3.19 9.47
CA PHE A 184 15.34 1.80 9.74
C PHE A 184 14.21 1.31 8.82
N ASN A 185 13.10 2.05 8.69
CA ASN A 185 12.02 1.66 7.78
C ASN A 185 12.47 1.66 6.31
N ALA A 186 13.29 2.64 5.90
CA ALA A 186 13.81 2.72 4.54
C ALA A 186 14.68 1.51 4.17
N ARG A 187 15.45 0.95 5.10
CA ARG A 187 16.20 -0.30 4.85
C ARG A 187 15.29 -1.49 4.56
N TYR A 188 14.19 -1.63 5.31
CA TYR A 188 13.21 -2.70 5.05
C TYR A 188 12.46 -2.46 3.75
N ALA A 189 12.11 -1.22 3.43
CA ALA A 189 11.52 -0.86 2.14
C ALA A 189 12.47 -1.21 0.98
N ASN A 190 13.75 -0.83 1.09
CA ASN A 190 14.77 -1.17 0.12
C ASN A 190 14.87 -2.68 -0.10
N GLN A 191 15.01 -3.46 0.99
CA GLN A 191 15.07 -4.92 0.88
C GLN A 191 13.83 -5.50 0.18
N PHE A 192 12.64 -5.08 0.61
CA PHE A 192 11.38 -5.53 0.02
C PHE A 192 11.30 -5.25 -1.49
N LEU A 193 11.72 -4.07 -1.94
CA LEU A 193 11.71 -3.68 -3.35
C LEU A 193 12.72 -4.48 -4.18
N GLN A 194 13.91 -4.75 -3.63
CA GLN A 194 14.90 -5.61 -4.27
C GLN A 194 14.38 -7.05 -4.44
N ASP A 195 13.76 -7.60 -3.39
CA ASP A 195 13.16 -8.94 -3.44
C ASP A 195 12.02 -9.00 -4.46
N LEU A 196 11.14 -7.98 -4.47
CA LEU A 196 10.04 -7.89 -5.43
C LEU A 196 10.56 -7.79 -6.87
N TYR A 197 11.60 -7.00 -7.11
CA TYR A 197 12.27 -6.91 -8.42
C TYR A 197 12.91 -8.24 -8.83
N GLY A 198 13.54 -8.95 -7.88
CA GLY A 198 14.11 -10.28 -8.05
C GLY A 198 13.06 -11.34 -8.42
N LEU A 199 11.82 -11.16 -7.99
CA LEU A 199 10.67 -11.99 -8.37
C LEU A 199 10.07 -11.64 -9.75
N GLY A 200 10.68 -10.70 -10.47
CA GLY A 200 10.30 -10.35 -11.85
C GLY A 200 9.50 -9.06 -11.98
N ALA A 201 9.23 -8.35 -10.88
CA ALA A 201 8.53 -7.06 -10.94
C ALA A 201 9.35 -6.02 -11.71
N ARG A 202 8.69 -5.27 -12.59
CA ARG A 202 9.35 -4.21 -13.38
C ARG A 202 8.72 -2.84 -13.21
N ARG A 203 7.44 -2.75 -12.84
CA ARG A 203 6.72 -1.47 -12.72
C ARG A 203 6.19 -1.31 -11.30
N ILE A 204 6.97 -0.67 -10.44
CA ILE A 204 6.71 -0.57 -9.00
C ILE A 204 6.39 0.88 -8.63
N GLY A 205 5.20 1.09 -8.06
CA GLY A 205 4.78 2.31 -7.40
C GLY A 205 4.90 2.19 -5.89
N LEU A 206 5.82 2.93 -5.29
CA LEU A 206 6.00 3.05 -3.84
C LEU A 206 5.32 4.32 -3.35
N TYR A 207 4.33 4.19 -2.49
CA TYR A 207 3.62 5.34 -1.92
C TYR A 207 4.31 5.83 -0.64
N GLY A 208 4.52 7.15 -0.56
CA GLY A 208 4.88 7.82 0.68
C GLY A 208 3.72 7.89 1.66
N LEU A 209 3.97 8.52 2.80
CA LEU A 209 3.00 8.74 3.85
C LEU A 209 2.31 10.10 3.69
N PRO A 210 1.02 10.19 4.09
CA PRO A 210 0.32 11.45 4.23
C PRO A 210 0.87 12.26 5.43
N PRO A 211 0.37 13.49 5.67
CA PRO A 211 0.52 14.16 6.96
C PRO A 211 -0.18 13.38 8.08
N ILE A 212 0.49 12.33 8.57
CA ILE A 212 -0.13 11.32 9.44
C ILE A 212 -0.55 11.89 10.80
N GLY A 213 0.15 12.91 11.31
CA GLY A 213 -0.25 13.62 12.52
C GLY A 213 -1.58 14.36 12.37
N CYS A 214 -2.06 14.56 11.15
CA CYS A 214 -3.35 15.17 10.85
C CYS A 214 -4.51 14.17 10.68
N VAL A 215 -4.28 12.86 10.74
CA VAL A 215 -5.40 11.90 10.64
C VAL A 215 -6.28 11.97 11.90
N PRO A 216 -7.59 11.67 11.81
CA PRO A 216 -8.52 11.89 12.92
C PRO A 216 -8.13 11.24 14.25
N SER A 217 -7.57 10.02 14.22
CA SER A 217 -7.13 9.33 15.43
C SER A 217 -5.99 10.07 16.13
N GLN A 218 -4.99 10.53 15.38
CA GLN A 218 -3.81 11.19 15.94
C GLN A 218 -4.13 12.59 16.45
N ARG A 219 -4.98 13.33 15.74
CA ARG A 219 -5.56 14.60 16.23
C ARG A 219 -6.33 14.41 17.54
N THR A 220 -7.06 13.30 17.67
CA THR A 220 -7.84 12.99 18.88
C THR A 220 -6.94 12.63 20.06
N ILE A 221 -5.92 11.80 19.83
CA ILE A 221 -5.05 11.27 20.90
C ILE A 221 -3.98 12.29 21.30
N ARG A 222 -3.45 13.06 20.34
CA ARG A 222 -2.23 13.88 20.51
C ARG A 222 -2.39 15.36 20.20
N GLY A 223 -3.49 15.77 19.57
CA GLY A 223 -3.73 17.15 19.14
C GLY A 223 -4.18 18.12 20.24
N GLY A 224 -4.18 17.69 21.51
CA GLY A 224 -4.66 18.50 22.63
C GLY A 224 -6.15 18.87 22.53
N LYS A 225 -6.57 19.91 23.26
CA LYS A 225 -7.99 20.33 23.32
C LYS A 225 -8.54 20.76 21.97
N ASN A 226 -7.70 21.37 21.13
CA ASN A 226 -8.08 21.87 19.81
C ASN A 226 -8.06 20.78 18.73
N ARG A 227 -7.57 19.57 19.07
CA ARG A 227 -7.34 18.48 18.12
C ARG A 227 -6.50 18.96 16.94
N ASP A 228 -5.41 19.65 17.20
CA ASP A 228 -4.46 20.10 16.18
C ASP A 228 -3.72 18.89 15.56
N CYS A 229 -3.05 19.09 14.42
CA CYS A 229 -2.15 18.07 13.89
C CYS A 229 -0.99 17.85 14.85
N TYR A 230 -0.60 16.59 15.04
CA TYR A 230 0.55 16.28 15.87
C TYR A 230 1.86 16.36 15.08
N GLU A 231 2.60 17.45 15.30
CA GLU A 231 3.71 17.83 14.42
C GLU A 231 4.89 16.83 14.43
N ALA A 232 5.16 16.16 15.56
CA ALA A 232 6.25 15.18 15.60
C ALA A 232 6.01 13.97 14.68
N GLU A 233 4.75 13.56 14.51
CA GLU A 233 4.38 12.52 13.54
C GLU A 233 4.50 12.99 12.10
N ASN A 234 4.14 14.26 11.82
CA ASN A 234 4.32 14.88 10.51
C ASN A 234 5.81 15.02 10.14
N GLN A 235 6.64 15.45 11.08
CA GLN A 235 8.10 15.52 10.89
C GLN A 235 8.69 14.14 10.57
N MET A 236 8.26 13.10 11.27
CA MET A 236 8.68 11.73 10.96
C MET A 236 8.16 11.27 9.60
N ALA A 237 6.93 11.60 9.21
CA ALA A 237 6.39 11.26 7.90
C ALA A 237 7.19 11.91 6.76
N ILE A 238 7.62 13.17 6.92
CA ILE A 238 8.49 13.86 5.96
C ILE A 238 9.85 13.16 5.88
N ALA A 239 10.48 12.90 7.03
CA ALA A 239 11.77 12.19 7.06
C ALA A 239 11.68 10.81 6.40
N TYR A 240 10.62 10.06 6.70
CA TYR A 240 10.31 8.78 6.07
C TYR A 240 10.19 8.91 4.55
N ASN A 241 9.40 9.86 4.06
CA ASN A 241 9.20 10.07 2.62
C ASN A 241 10.51 10.45 1.90
N THR A 242 11.32 11.32 2.51
CA THR A 242 12.65 11.67 1.97
C THR A 242 13.53 10.43 1.82
N LYS A 243 13.56 9.56 2.84
CA LYS A 243 14.38 8.34 2.81
C LYS A 243 13.88 7.32 1.78
N LEU A 244 12.56 7.11 1.67
CA LEU A 244 12.00 6.19 0.69
C LEU A 244 12.15 6.68 -0.75
N SER A 245 12.04 8.00 -1.00
CA SER A 245 12.37 8.56 -2.30
C SER A 245 13.83 8.27 -2.68
N GLY A 246 14.75 8.46 -1.73
CA GLY A 246 16.17 8.14 -1.92
C GLY A 246 16.45 6.66 -2.20
N VAL A 247 15.69 5.75 -1.60
CA VAL A 247 15.72 4.31 -1.94
C VAL A 247 15.31 4.08 -3.39
N ILE A 248 14.21 4.68 -3.85
CA ILE A 248 13.75 4.55 -5.24
C ILE A 248 14.80 5.09 -6.21
N ASP A 249 15.41 6.23 -5.91
CA ASP A 249 16.42 6.84 -6.78
C ASP A 249 17.70 6.00 -6.85
N SER A 250 18.11 5.40 -5.72
CA SER A 250 19.22 4.45 -5.67
C SER A 250 18.94 3.19 -6.50
N LEU A 251 17.74 2.63 -6.40
CA LEU A 251 17.35 1.44 -7.16
C LEU A 251 17.23 1.72 -8.66
N LYS A 252 16.72 2.90 -9.06
CA LYS A 252 16.70 3.31 -10.47
C LYS A 252 18.10 3.38 -11.09
N ALA A 253 19.10 3.78 -10.31
CA ALA A 253 20.49 3.84 -10.79
C ALA A 253 21.09 2.45 -11.04
N VAL A 254 20.61 1.42 -10.34
CA VAL A 254 21.12 0.04 -10.44
C VAL A 254 20.29 -0.81 -11.42
N TYR A 255 18.98 -0.62 -11.47
CA TYR A 255 18.06 -1.44 -12.25
C TYR A 255 17.76 -0.84 -13.62
N THR A 256 18.57 -1.26 -14.60
CA THR A 256 18.55 -0.74 -15.98
C THR A 256 17.83 -1.65 -16.98
N ALA A 257 17.20 -2.74 -16.52
CA ALA A 257 16.53 -3.67 -17.41
C ALA A 257 15.41 -2.97 -18.21
N PRO A 258 15.16 -3.34 -19.48
CA PRO A 258 14.11 -2.75 -20.29
C PRO A 258 12.75 -2.77 -19.59
N ASN A 259 11.97 -1.71 -19.78
CA ASN A 259 10.63 -1.52 -19.19
C ASN A 259 10.60 -1.41 -17.65
N THR A 260 11.75 -1.26 -16.98
CA THR A 260 11.79 -0.96 -15.55
C THR A 260 11.28 0.46 -15.30
N LYS A 261 10.29 0.57 -14.41
CA LYS A 261 9.68 1.82 -13.95
C LYS A 261 9.53 1.71 -12.44
N LEU A 262 10.32 2.49 -11.71
CA LEU A 262 10.20 2.63 -10.26
C LEU A 262 9.74 4.05 -9.99
N ILE A 263 8.65 4.24 -9.27
CA ILE A 263 8.08 5.56 -9.01
C ILE A 263 7.83 5.68 -7.51
N PHE A 264 8.31 6.77 -6.92
CA PHE A 264 7.88 7.20 -5.60
C PHE A 264 6.71 8.16 -5.77
N PHE A 265 5.59 7.86 -5.12
CA PHE A 265 4.40 8.71 -5.09
C PHE A 265 4.39 9.50 -3.79
N ASP A 266 4.82 10.76 -3.85
CA ASP A 266 4.70 11.67 -2.73
C ASP A 266 3.25 12.16 -2.60
N ILE A 267 2.53 11.58 -1.63
CA ILE A 267 1.15 11.95 -1.33
C ILE A 267 1.04 12.95 -0.18
N TYR A 268 2.15 13.37 0.44
CA TYR A 268 2.12 14.23 1.62
C TYR A 268 1.51 15.60 1.32
N TYR A 269 2.12 16.33 0.37
CA TYR A 269 1.70 17.69 0.05
C TYR A 269 0.34 17.78 -0.66
N PRO A 270 -0.01 16.87 -1.60
CA PRO A 270 -1.37 16.85 -2.17
C PRO A 270 -2.45 16.67 -1.10
N LEU A 271 -2.27 15.74 -0.17
CA LEU A 271 -3.24 15.50 0.91
C LEU A 271 -3.25 16.62 1.95
N LEU A 272 -2.09 17.21 2.25
CA LEU A 272 -2.02 18.39 3.12
C LEU A 272 -2.76 19.59 2.50
N SER A 273 -2.66 19.78 1.18
CA SER A 273 -3.37 20.82 0.44
C SER A 273 -4.89 20.68 0.58
N ILE A 274 -5.42 19.45 0.49
CA ILE A 274 -6.84 19.16 0.72
C ILE A 274 -7.24 19.51 2.15
N ILE A 275 -6.43 19.15 3.15
CA ILE A 275 -6.70 19.46 4.55
C ILE A 275 -6.74 20.97 4.81
N GLN A 276 -5.81 21.72 4.21
CA GLN A 276 -5.68 23.17 4.42
C GLN A 276 -6.64 23.99 3.55
N ASN A 277 -7.06 23.46 2.40
CA ASN A 277 -7.88 24.17 1.42
C ASN A 277 -9.07 23.30 0.95
N PRO A 278 -9.95 22.84 1.87
CA PRO A 278 -10.99 21.87 1.52
C PRO A 278 -11.98 22.41 0.48
N ALA A 279 -12.23 23.72 0.44
CA ALA A 279 -13.17 24.33 -0.52
C ALA A 279 -12.71 24.29 -1.99
N LYS A 280 -11.47 23.87 -2.26
CA LYS A 280 -10.94 23.72 -3.63
C LYS A 280 -11.21 22.34 -4.25
N TYR A 281 -11.77 21.40 -3.50
CA TYR A 281 -11.98 20.00 -3.87
C TYR A 281 -13.42 19.60 -3.57
#